data_AF-A0A0G4FE25-F1
#
_entry.id   AF-A0A0G4FE25-F1
#
_cell.length_a   1.000
_cell.length_b   1.000
_cell.length_c   1.000
_cell.angle_alpha   90.00
_cell.angle_beta   90.00
_cell.angle_gamma   90.00
#
_symmetry.space_group_name_H-M   'P 1'
#
loop_
_entity.id
_entity.type
_entity.pdbx_description
1 polymer ?
#
loop_
_entity_poly.entity_id
_entity_poly.type
_entity_poly.pdbx_seq_one_letter_code
_entity_poly.pdbx_strand_id
1 'polypeptide(L)'
;MFGPGIYVTRDYSKATAFARHHRKGTVLTLAVDMGKCKTHDASGCSGGHTWFCSCRKWREEGYDSQYVPRGEGVLREENVVRSNEQIIVTGLTDIS
;
A
#
# COMPACT_ATOMS: atom_id res chain seq x y z
N MET A 1 1.35 5.79 7.13
CA MET A 1 0.59 5.71 5.86
C MET A 1 1.01 6.83 4.92
N PHE A 2 1.20 6.49 3.65
CA PHE A 2 1.76 7.26 2.53
C PHE A 2 0.75 8.18 1.81
N GLY A 3 -0.23 8.70 2.55
CA GLY A 3 -1.30 9.55 2.01
C GLY A 3 -2.52 8.76 1.50
N PRO A 4 -3.51 9.45 0.90
CA PRO A 4 -4.77 8.83 0.46
C PRO A 4 -4.58 7.93 -0.75
N GLY A 5 -5.12 6.71 -0.68
CA GLY A 5 -5.11 5.73 -1.75
C GLY A 5 -5.54 4.36 -1.24
N ILE A 6 -5.55 3.38 -2.14
CA ILE A 6 -5.87 1.98 -1.81
C ILE A 6 -4.57 1.25 -1.54
N TYR A 7 -4.41 0.76 -0.31
CA TYR A 7 -3.20 0.06 0.12
C TYR A 7 -3.32 -1.42 -0.21
N VAL A 8 -2.32 -1.94 -0.89
CA VAL A 8 -2.23 -3.34 -1.28
C VAL A 8 -0.85 -3.89 -0.90
N THR A 9 -0.77 -5.19 -0.75
CA THR A 9 0.47 -5.87 -0.36
C THR A 9 0.57 -7.21 -1.06
N ARG A 10 1.80 -7.59 -1.44
CA ARG A 10 2.10 -8.94 -1.93
C ARG A 10 2.26 -9.94 -0.80
N ASP A 11 2.29 -9.46 0.45
CA ASP A 11 2.47 -10.29 1.63
C ASP A 11 1.12 -10.74 2.20
N TYR A 12 0.75 -11.99 1.90
CA TYR A 12 -0.52 -12.56 2.33
C TYR A 12 -0.75 -12.50 3.84
N SER A 13 0.30 -12.69 4.64
CA SER A 13 0.17 -12.63 6.10
C SER A 13 -0.07 -11.21 6.61
N LYS A 14 0.43 -10.18 5.90
CA LYS A 14 0.10 -8.78 6.15
C LYS A 14 -1.37 -8.50 5.86
N ALA A 15 -1.85 -8.89 4.68
CA ALA A 15 -3.26 -8.73 4.30
C ALA A 15 -4.20 -9.44 5.29
N THR A 16 -3.83 -10.67 5.69
CA THR A 16 -4.57 -11.46 6.69
C THR A 16 -4.62 -10.75 8.04
N ALA A 17 -3.53 -10.13 8.50
CA ALA A 17 -3.51 -9.40 9.77
C ALA A 17 -4.49 -8.22 9.78
N PHE A 18 -4.56 -7.46 8.68
CA PHE A 18 -5.54 -6.39 8.52
C PHE A 18 -6.98 -6.92 8.50
N ALA A 19 -7.24 -8.00 7.77
CA ALA A 19 -8.57 -8.57 7.67
C ALA A 19 -9.04 -9.22 9.01
N ARG A 20 -8.15 -9.86 9.77
CA ARG A 20 -8.47 -10.43 11.10
C ARG A 20 -8.87 -9.39 12.15
N HIS A 21 -8.40 -8.15 12.00
CA HIS A 21 -8.77 -7.07 12.91
C HIS A 21 -10.30 -6.88 13.02
N HIS A 22 -11.06 -7.32 12.01
CA HIS A 22 -12.51 -7.14 11.91
C HIS A 22 -13.36 -8.37 12.27
N ARG A 23 -12.81 -9.39 12.98
CA ARG A 23 -13.47 -10.64 13.45
C ARG A 23 -14.05 -11.57 12.36
N LYS A 24 -14.47 -11.05 11.21
CA LYS A 24 -14.84 -11.78 9.99
C LYS A 24 -14.23 -11.03 8.82
N GLY A 25 -13.03 -11.44 8.42
CA GLY A 25 -12.27 -10.79 7.38
C GLY A 25 -12.23 -11.63 6.11
N THR A 26 -11.98 -10.97 4.99
CA THR A 26 -11.76 -11.60 3.71
C THR A 26 -10.52 -11.00 3.08
N VAL A 27 -9.63 -11.83 2.56
CA VAL A 27 -8.47 -11.40 1.78
C VAL A 27 -8.82 -11.46 0.30
N LEU A 28 -8.66 -10.35 -0.39
CA LEU A 28 -8.83 -10.28 -1.85
C LEU A 28 -7.49 -10.53 -2.53
N THR A 29 -7.49 -11.40 -3.54
CA THR A 29 -6.39 -11.49 -4.50
C THR A 29 -6.71 -10.54 -5.66
N LEU A 30 -5.74 -9.71 -6.00
CA LEU A 30 -5.92 -8.59 -6.93
C LEU A 30 -4.91 -8.70 -8.07
N ALA A 31 -5.34 -8.40 -9.29
CA ALA A 31 -4.47 -7.89 -10.33
C ALA A 31 -4.50 -6.36 -10.25
N VAL A 32 -3.32 -5.74 -10.16
CA VAL A 32 -3.19 -4.31 -9.89
C VAL A 32 -2.35 -3.65 -10.99
N ASP A 33 -2.89 -2.62 -11.63
CA ASP A 33 -2.16 -1.74 -12.54
C ASP A 33 -1.44 -0.65 -11.74
N MET A 34 -0.11 -0.72 -11.73
CA MET A 34 0.71 0.25 -11.01
C MET A 34 0.87 1.57 -11.77
N GLY A 35 0.58 1.62 -13.07
CA GLY A 35 0.79 2.82 -13.89
C GLY A 35 2.18 3.43 -13.73
N LYS A 36 2.25 4.77 -13.67
CA LYS A 36 3.48 5.47 -13.30
C LYS A 36 3.72 5.36 -11.79
N CYS A 37 4.59 4.42 -11.40
CA CYS A 37 4.90 4.15 -10.00
C CYS A 37 6.09 4.99 -9.48
N LYS A 38 5.90 5.65 -8.33
CA LYS A 38 6.99 6.28 -7.58
C LYS A 38 7.58 5.31 -6.57
N THR A 39 8.86 4.95 -6.71
CA THR A 39 9.59 4.32 -5.60
C THR A 39 10.05 5.40 -4.62
N HIS A 40 9.86 5.16 -3.32
CA HIS A 40 10.22 6.14 -2.30
C HIS A 40 10.91 5.49 -1.10
N ASP A 41 12.06 6.05 -0.72
CA ASP A 41 12.74 5.70 0.52
C ASP A 41 12.16 6.50 1.70
N ALA A 42 11.49 5.81 2.62
CA ALA A 42 10.86 6.43 3.78
C ALA A 42 11.78 6.51 5.01
N SER A 43 13.07 6.15 4.90
CA SER A 43 14.03 6.20 6.01
C SER A 43 14.14 7.59 6.63
N GLY A 44 14.06 8.64 5.80
CA GLY A 44 14.04 10.03 6.24
C GLY A 44 12.77 10.47 6.99
N CYS A 45 11.72 9.65 7.03
CA CYS A 45 10.47 9.96 7.71
C CYS A 45 10.43 9.47 9.17
N SER A 46 11.53 8.87 9.66
CA SER A 46 11.75 8.43 11.05
C SER A 46 10.55 7.69 11.68
N GLY A 47 9.85 6.87 10.89
CA GLY A 47 8.66 6.12 11.32
C GLY A 47 7.40 6.95 11.63
N GLY A 48 7.51 8.27 11.74
CA GLY A 48 6.42 9.16 12.17
C GLY A 48 5.64 9.85 11.05
N HIS A 49 6.11 9.76 9.79
CA HIS A 49 5.57 10.56 8.66
C HIS A 49 5.35 12.03 9.06
N THR A 50 6.45 12.73 9.36
CA THR A 50 6.44 14.14 9.77
C THR A 50 5.89 15.06 8.67
N TRP A 51 5.59 16.32 9.01
CA TRP A 51 5.07 17.31 8.04
C TRP A 51 6.00 17.51 6.83
N PHE A 52 7.31 17.32 7.02
CA PHE A 52 8.31 17.46 5.96
C PHE A 52 8.46 16.21 5.07
N CYS A 53 7.79 15.11 5.40
CA CYS A 53 7.89 13.85 4.67
C CYS A 53 7.17 13.98 3.31
N SER A 54 7.92 13.92 2.21
CA SER A 54 7.39 13.99 0.83
C SER A 54 6.70 12.70 0.39
N CYS A 55 6.67 11.67 1.24
CA CYS A 55 6.08 10.37 0.94
C CYS A 55 4.59 10.45 0.58
N ARG A 56 3.87 11.53 0.91
CA ARG A 56 2.45 11.71 0.61
C ARG A 56 2.17 12.47 -0.69
N LYS A 57 3.20 13.05 -1.31
CA LYS A 57 3.08 13.99 -2.46
C LYS A 57 3.06 13.30 -3.82
N TRP A 58 3.21 11.98 -3.88
CA TRP A 58 3.28 11.23 -5.13
C TRP A 58 2.09 11.51 -6.07
N ARG A 59 0.89 11.75 -5.54
CA ARG A 59 -0.28 12.14 -6.36
C ARG A 59 -0.13 13.52 -7.00
N GLU A 60 0.36 14.50 -6.23
CA GLU A 60 0.59 15.88 -6.69
C GLU A 60 1.72 15.93 -7.73
N GLU A 61 2.70 15.04 -7.59
CA GLU A 61 3.80 14.85 -8.53
C GLU A 61 3.39 14.08 -9.81
N GLY A 62 2.12 13.67 -9.92
CA GLY A 62 1.56 13.05 -11.12
C GLY A 62 1.87 11.56 -11.26
N TYR A 63 2.04 10.84 -10.15
CA TYR A 63 2.15 9.37 -10.15
C TYR A 63 0.80 8.69 -9.91
N ASP A 64 0.65 7.49 -10.44
CA ASP A 64 -0.55 6.64 -10.32
C ASP A 64 -0.47 5.68 -9.13
N SER A 65 0.75 5.42 -8.66
CA SER A 65 1.02 4.61 -7.48
C SER A 65 2.31 5.01 -6.80
N GLN A 66 2.51 4.49 -5.60
CA GLN A 66 3.77 4.56 -4.89
C GLN A 66 4.13 3.20 -4.28
N TYR A 67 5.40 2.86 -4.38
CA TYR A 67 6.01 1.68 -3.78
C TYR A 67 7.08 2.10 -2.77
N VAL A 68 7.05 1.46 -1.59
CA VAL A 68 8.08 1.63 -0.57
C VAL A 68 8.67 0.25 -0.26
N PRO A 69 9.94 0.02 -0.61
CA PRO A 69 10.64 -1.23 -0.34
C PRO A 69 10.75 -1.54 1.16
N ARG A 70 10.80 -2.83 1.49
CA ARG A 70 11.15 -3.27 2.85
C ARG A 70 12.55 -2.76 3.21
N GLY A 71 12.71 -2.21 4.41
CA GLY A 71 13.98 -1.71 4.92
C GLY A 71 14.22 -0.22 4.64
N GLU A 72 13.45 0.38 3.73
CA GLU A 72 13.51 1.81 3.44
C GLU A 72 12.56 2.59 4.36
N GLY A 73 12.83 2.54 5.67
CA GLY A 73 12.00 3.18 6.71
C GLY A 73 10.69 2.46 7.05
N VAL A 74 10.42 1.31 6.44
CA VAL A 74 9.28 0.43 6.75
C VAL A 74 9.73 -1.00 7.02
N LEU A 75 9.06 -1.69 7.95
CA LEU A 75 9.36 -3.09 8.29
C LEU A 75 8.95 -4.08 7.19
N ARG A 76 7.89 -3.75 6.45
CA ARG A 76 7.35 -4.53 5.34
C ARG A 76 7.03 -3.57 4.21
N GLU A 77 7.14 -4.04 2.99
CA GLU A 77 6.82 -3.24 1.82
C GLU A 77 5.39 -2.69 1.85
N GLU A 78 5.20 -1.58 1.16
CA GLU A 78 3.92 -0.89 1.00
C GLU A 78 3.72 -0.53 -0.46
N ASN A 79 2.53 -0.83 -0.98
CA ASN A 79 2.08 -0.37 -2.29
C ASN A 79 0.78 0.40 -2.07
N VAL A 80 0.68 1.58 -2.68
CA VAL A 80 -0.55 2.37 -2.69
C VAL A 80 -0.89 2.77 -4.11
N VAL A 81 -2.13 2.53 -4.52
CA VAL A 81 -2.67 2.96 -5.81
C VAL A 81 -3.69 4.07 -5.66
N ARG A 82 -3.84 4.89 -6.70
CA ARG A 82 -4.63 6.12 -6.69
C ARG A 82 -6.13 5.87 -6.81
N SER A 83 -6.53 4.92 -7.64
CA SER A 83 -7.93 4.68 -8.02
C SER A 83 -8.29 3.20 -7.94
N ASN A 84 -9.59 2.90 -7.79
CA ASN A 84 -10.11 1.54 -7.88
C ASN A 84 -10.11 1.00 -9.31
N GLU A 85 -10.06 1.87 -10.32
CA GLU A 85 -9.93 1.50 -11.73
C GLU A 85 -8.64 0.73 -12.01
N GLN A 86 -7.63 0.87 -11.14
CA GLN A 86 -6.37 0.15 -11.19
C GLN A 86 -6.45 -1.28 -10.64
N ILE A 87 -7.62 -1.72 -10.14
CA ILE A 87 -7.76 -2.96 -9.39
C ILE A 87 -8.79 -3.86 -10.05
N ILE A 88 -8.39 -5.09 -10.32
CA ILE A 88 -9.27 -6.19 -10.70
C ILE A 88 -9.19 -7.24 -9.59
N VAL A 89 -10.33 -7.59 -9.00
CA VAL A 89 -10.41 -8.71 -8.05
C VAL A 89 -10.36 -10.02 -8.85
N THR A 90 -9.35 -10.84 -8.56
CA THR A 90 -9.14 -12.13 -9.23
C THR A 90 -9.42 -13.32 -8.33
N GLY A 91 -9.52 -13.09 -7.02
CA GLY A 91 -9.82 -14.14 -6.05
C GLY A 91 -10.24 -13.59 -4.70
N LEU A 92 -10.83 -14.45 -3.89
CA LEU A 92 -11.36 -14.12 -2.57
C LEU A 92 -11.10 -15.29 -1.62
N THR A 93 -10.64 -14.99 -0.41
CA THR A 93 -10.38 -15.99 0.62
C THR A 93 -10.90 -15.48 1.95
N ASP A 94 -11.98 -16.10 2.44
CA ASP A 94 -12.48 -15.83 3.78
C ASP A 94 -11.50 -16.38 4.81
N ILE A 95 -11.21 -15.58 5.82
CA ILE A 95 -10.37 -15.98 6.94
C ILE A 95 -11.25 -16.15 8.17
N SER A 96 -11.29 -17.40 8.64
CA SER A 96 -11.94 -17.83 9.88
C SER A 96 -11.23 -17.33 11.13
#